data_AF-R6WZK6-F1
#
_entry.id   AF-R6WZK6-F1
#
_cell.length_a   1.000
_cell.length_b   1.000
_cell.length_c   1.000
_cell.angle_alpha   90.00
_cell.angle_beta   90.00
_cell.angle_gamma   90.00
#
_symmetry.space_group_name_H-M   'P 1'
#
loop_
_entity.id
_entity.type
_entity.pdbx_description
1 polymer ?
#
loop_
_entity_poly.entity_id
_entity_poly.type
_entity_poly.pdbx_seq_one_letter_code
_entity_poly.pdbx_strand_id
1 'polypeptide(L)'
;MNNYEYIISSLPAISLDWKFGEGASFETYVDWIKSQLSEADIKVVDRLLDGYKDENLTREFYEAALKDSNRFLKEYYTFDLNVRNGKARFLNKAFERPLDQDTIKLETGEFAEGPRLEEALNAPDLLSRERGLDSLMWDKILEITTFDYFDLEAILGFIARLHIIGRWFALDEKTGREMFIRLVNEVRDTFKGVKYEPAK
;
A
#
# COMPACT_ATOMS: atom_id res chain seq x y z
N MET A 1 -21.51 17.38 10.90
CA MET A 1 -20.52 18.40 10.50
C MET A 1 -19.19 17.69 10.56
N ASN A 2 -18.58 17.43 9.41
CA ASN A 2 -17.33 16.68 9.37
C ASN A 2 -16.21 17.58 9.87
N ASN A 3 -15.41 17.08 10.80
CA ASN A 3 -14.35 17.85 11.44
C ASN A 3 -13.01 17.50 10.79
N TYR A 4 -12.90 17.73 9.47
CA TYR A 4 -11.73 17.36 8.68
C TYR A 4 -10.46 18.00 9.22
N GLU A 5 -10.57 19.26 9.66
CA GLU A 5 -9.49 20.01 10.31
C GLU A 5 -8.95 19.29 11.53
N TYR A 6 -9.82 18.81 12.41
CA TYR A 6 -9.42 18.07 13.61
C TYR A 6 -8.83 16.71 13.27
N ILE A 7 -9.43 15.98 12.32
CA ILE A 7 -8.92 14.69 11.87
C ILE A 7 -7.49 14.88 11.37
N ILE A 8 -7.31 15.74 10.36
CA ILE A 8 -6.04 15.94 9.67
C ILE A 8 -4.98 16.52 10.60
N SER A 9 -5.33 17.46 11.47
CA SER A 9 -4.38 18.03 12.45
C SER A 9 -3.92 17.03 13.50
N SER A 10 -4.66 15.94 13.71
CA SER A 10 -4.31 14.87 14.64
C SER A 10 -3.54 13.73 13.96
N LEU A 11 -3.47 13.71 12.63
CA LEU A 11 -2.73 12.69 11.89
C LEU A 11 -1.22 12.94 11.95
N PRO A 12 -0.41 11.88 12.08
CA PRO A 12 1.04 12.04 12.07
C PRO A 12 1.55 12.46 10.68
N ALA A 13 2.65 13.22 10.67
CA ALA A 13 3.43 13.40 9.45
C ALA A 13 4.15 12.07 9.14
N ILE A 14 3.74 11.43 8.03
CA ILE A 14 4.27 10.12 7.59
C ILE A 14 5.23 10.27 6.41
N SER A 15 6.13 9.31 6.29
CA SER A 15 7.06 9.11 5.17
C SER A 15 7.19 7.62 4.88
N LEU A 16 7.84 7.22 3.79
CA LEU A 16 8.02 5.80 3.44
C LEU A 16 8.75 4.98 4.52
N ASP A 17 9.61 5.62 5.31
CA ASP A 17 10.35 4.97 6.41
C ASP A 17 9.62 5.09 7.77
N TRP A 18 8.43 5.69 7.80
CA TRP A 18 7.64 5.84 9.02
C TRP A 18 7.20 4.47 9.54
N LYS A 19 7.11 4.34 10.86
CA LYS A 19 6.72 3.09 11.54
C LYS A 19 5.54 3.34 12.47
N PHE A 20 4.66 2.35 12.54
CA PHE A 20 3.58 2.36 13.52
C PHE A 20 4.15 2.37 14.94
N GLY A 21 3.49 3.13 15.82
CA GLY A 21 3.75 3.08 17.25
C GLY A 21 3.32 1.74 17.86
N GLU A 22 3.72 1.51 19.10
CA GLU A 22 3.34 0.29 19.83
C GLU A 22 1.81 0.14 19.91
N GLY A 23 1.30 -1.01 19.48
CA GLY A 23 -0.14 -1.30 19.43
C GLY A 23 -0.92 -0.60 18.30
N ALA A 24 -0.27 0.21 17.47
CA ALA A 24 -0.89 0.84 16.30
C ALA A 24 -0.68 -0.02 15.04
N SER A 25 -1.65 0.03 14.14
CA SER A 25 -1.66 -0.63 12.84
C SER A 25 -2.46 0.18 11.83
N PHE A 26 -2.36 -0.17 10.55
CA PHE A 26 -3.18 0.41 9.49
C PHE A 26 -4.67 0.45 9.87
N GLU A 27 -5.21 -0.68 10.34
CA GLU A 27 -6.63 -0.80 10.73
C GLU A 27 -7.00 0.13 11.88
N THR A 28 -6.16 0.24 12.92
CA THR A 28 -6.46 1.12 14.07
C THR A 28 -6.58 2.59 13.66
N TYR A 29 -5.77 3.05 12.70
CA TYR A 29 -5.87 4.41 12.17
C TYR A 29 -7.12 4.59 11.31
N VAL A 30 -7.42 3.63 10.44
CA VAL A 30 -8.62 3.66 9.59
C VAL A 30 -9.90 3.67 10.44
N ASP A 31 -9.99 2.81 11.46
CA ASP A 31 -11.12 2.76 12.38
C ASP A 31 -11.30 4.08 13.13
N TRP A 32 -10.20 4.67 13.61
CA TRP A 32 -10.25 5.98 14.25
C TRP A 32 -10.73 7.07 13.29
N ILE A 33 -10.21 7.12 12.06
CA ILE A 33 -10.65 8.08 11.03
C ILE A 33 -12.16 7.90 10.76
N LYS A 34 -12.60 6.67 10.49
CA LYS A 34 -14.01 6.37 10.19
C LYS A 34 -14.95 6.76 11.34
N SER A 35 -14.50 6.64 12.59
CA SER A 35 -15.29 7.06 13.76
C SER A 35 -15.61 8.57 13.79
N GLN A 36 -14.87 9.37 13.04
CA GLN A 36 -15.00 10.83 12.97
C GLN A 36 -15.71 11.32 11.69
N LEU A 37 -16.00 10.41 10.75
CA LEU A 37 -16.57 10.72 9.44
C LEU A 37 -18.08 10.55 9.41
N SER A 38 -18.74 11.19 8.44
CA SER A 38 -20.15 10.91 8.15
C SER A 38 -20.33 9.55 7.51
N GLU A 39 -21.54 8.99 7.55
CA GLU A 39 -21.88 7.75 6.83
C GLU A 39 -21.62 7.86 5.32
N ALA A 40 -21.74 9.05 4.74
CA ALA A 40 -21.47 9.25 3.32
C ALA A 40 -19.98 9.14 3.01
N ASP A 41 -19.11 9.73 3.82
CA ASP A 41 -17.66 9.69 3.61
C ASP A 41 -17.08 8.33 3.98
N ILE A 42 -17.64 7.66 5.00
CA ILE A 42 -17.31 6.27 5.32
C ILE A 42 -17.47 5.38 4.07
N LYS A 43 -18.54 5.56 3.30
CA LYS A 43 -18.73 4.80 2.04
C LYS A 43 -17.67 5.12 0.99
N VAL A 44 -17.10 6.33 0.97
CA VAL A 44 -15.99 6.67 0.07
C VAL A 44 -14.71 5.99 0.53
N VAL A 45 -14.43 6.02 1.84
CA VAL A 45 -13.30 5.30 2.45
C VAL A 45 -13.42 3.80 2.19
N ASP A 46 -14.61 3.20 2.35
CA ASP A 46 -14.82 1.78 2.10
C ASP A 46 -14.53 1.40 0.64
N ARG A 47 -14.91 2.24 -0.32
CA ARG A 47 -14.56 2.02 -1.73
C ARG A 47 -13.05 2.15 -1.98
N LEU A 48 -12.34 3.01 -1.25
CA LEU A 48 -10.88 3.01 -1.25
C LEU A 48 -10.34 1.68 -0.72
N LEU A 49 -10.83 1.21 0.43
CA LEU A 49 -10.32 -0.02 1.05
C LEU A 49 -10.64 -1.28 0.24
N ASP A 50 -11.74 -1.28 -0.51
CA ASP A 50 -12.10 -2.41 -1.37
C ASP A 50 -11.08 -2.67 -2.47
N GLY A 51 -10.40 -1.64 -3.00
CA GLY A 51 -9.31 -1.83 -3.96
C GLY A 51 -7.97 -2.22 -3.34
N TYR A 52 -7.91 -2.48 -2.02
CA TYR A 52 -6.73 -3.08 -1.38
C TYR A 52 -6.85 -4.61 -1.22
N LYS A 53 -8.02 -5.16 -1.52
CA LYS A 53 -8.28 -6.60 -1.49
C LYS A 53 -8.03 -7.18 -2.87
N ASP A 54 -7.07 -8.09 -3.00
CA ASP A 54 -6.66 -8.65 -4.30
C ASP A 54 -7.84 -9.30 -5.05
N GLU A 55 -8.77 -9.93 -4.33
CA GLU A 55 -9.96 -10.55 -4.89
C GLU A 55 -10.93 -9.57 -5.57
N ASN A 56 -10.88 -8.29 -5.22
CA ASN A 56 -11.75 -7.26 -5.77
C ASN A 56 -11.18 -6.64 -7.04
N LEU A 57 -9.92 -6.88 -7.38
CA LEU A 57 -9.20 -6.17 -8.45
C LEU A 57 -9.50 -6.74 -9.83
N THR A 58 -10.79 -6.74 -10.17
CA THR A 58 -11.32 -7.20 -11.43
C THR A 58 -11.55 -6.04 -12.39
N ARG A 59 -11.89 -6.38 -13.64
CA ARG A 59 -12.30 -5.38 -14.63
C ARG A 59 -13.46 -4.52 -14.14
N GLU A 60 -14.46 -5.13 -13.52
CA GLU A 60 -15.68 -4.48 -13.06
C GLU A 60 -15.39 -3.46 -11.96
N PHE A 61 -14.46 -3.77 -11.06
CA PHE A 61 -13.99 -2.83 -10.04
C PHE A 61 -13.39 -1.58 -10.68
N TYR A 62 -12.44 -1.75 -11.62
CA TYR A 62 -11.84 -0.59 -12.30
C TYR A 62 -12.85 0.17 -13.16
N GLU A 63 -13.79 -0.49 -13.82
CA GLU A 63 -14.87 0.19 -14.56
C GLU A 63 -15.71 1.10 -13.66
N ALA A 64 -15.99 0.66 -12.43
CA ALA A 64 -16.68 1.47 -11.43
C ALA A 64 -15.79 2.61 -10.90
N ALA A 65 -14.55 2.32 -10.55
CA ALA A 65 -13.61 3.29 -9.97
C ALA A 65 -13.28 4.44 -10.95
N LEU A 66 -13.05 4.14 -12.23
CA LEU A 66 -12.80 5.14 -13.28
C LEU A 66 -14.00 6.07 -13.54
N LYS A 67 -15.19 5.69 -13.10
CA LYS A 67 -16.43 6.48 -13.21
C LYS A 67 -16.90 7.03 -11.86
N ASP A 68 -16.11 6.89 -10.79
CA ASP A 68 -16.48 7.37 -9.46
C ASP A 68 -16.63 8.89 -9.47
N SER A 69 -17.62 9.37 -8.71
CA SER A 69 -17.86 10.79 -8.51
C SER A 69 -16.78 11.46 -7.65
N ASN A 70 -16.13 10.71 -6.77
CA ASN A 70 -15.02 11.20 -5.95
C ASN A 70 -13.76 11.31 -6.81
N ARG A 71 -13.10 12.48 -6.76
CA ARG A 71 -11.96 12.78 -7.62
C ARG A 71 -10.77 11.88 -7.27
N PHE A 72 -10.46 11.77 -5.97
CA PHE A 72 -9.32 10.98 -5.51
C PHE A 72 -9.42 9.52 -5.95
N LEU A 73 -10.57 8.86 -5.71
CA LEU A 73 -10.77 7.45 -6.08
C LEU A 73 -10.57 7.23 -7.59
N LYS A 74 -11.16 8.09 -8.41
CA LYS A 74 -11.06 8.00 -9.86
C LYS A 74 -9.62 8.14 -10.33
N GLU A 75 -8.90 9.17 -9.88
CA GLU A 75 -7.52 9.42 -10.30
C GLU A 75 -6.56 8.35 -9.76
N TYR A 76 -6.69 8.00 -8.49
CA TYR A 76 -5.88 6.97 -7.84
C TYR A 76 -6.03 5.60 -8.52
N TYR A 77 -7.26 5.15 -8.77
CA TYR A 77 -7.48 3.84 -9.40
C TYR A 77 -7.23 3.83 -10.90
N THR A 78 -7.34 4.97 -11.59
CA THR A 78 -6.84 5.10 -12.97
C THR A 78 -5.33 4.88 -13.01
N PHE A 79 -4.61 5.51 -12.07
CA PHE A 79 -3.16 5.35 -11.95
C PHE A 79 -2.75 3.93 -11.55
N ASP A 80 -3.39 3.36 -10.52
CA ASP A 80 -3.15 1.99 -10.06
C ASP A 80 -3.36 0.96 -11.19
N LEU A 81 -4.42 1.11 -11.99
CA LEU A 81 -4.66 0.28 -13.17
C LEU A 81 -3.52 0.38 -14.18
N ASN A 82 -3.04 1.60 -14.48
CA ASN A 82 -1.93 1.82 -15.40
C ASN A 82 -0.64 1.17 -14.90
N VAL A 83 -0.33 1.31 -13.60
CA VAL A 83 0.82 0.65 -12.95
C VAL A 83 0.70 -0.86 -13.04
N ARG A 84 -0.47 -1.43 -12.74
CA ARG A 84 -0.72 -2.88 -12.81
C ARG A 84 -0.60 -3.43 -14.22
N ASN A 85 -1.19 -2.76 -15.19
CA ASN A 85 -1.05 -3.12 -16.60
C ASN A 85 0.42 -3.03 -17.04
N GLY A 86 1.17 -2.03 -16.57
CA GLY A 86 2.61 -1.94 -16.81
C GLY A 86 3.40 -3.10 -16.20
N LYS A 87 3.09 -3.50 -14.95
CA LYS A 87 3.66 -4.70 -14.31
C LYS A 87 3.36 -5.97 -15.12
N ALA A 88 2.11 -6.15 -15.55
CA ALA A 88 1.69 -7.28 -16.37
C ALA A 88 2.44 -7.33 -17.71
N ARG A 89 2.54 -6.18 -18.41
CA ARG A 89 3.31 -6.07 -19.67
C ARG A 89 4.79 -6.40 -19.47
N PHE A 90 5.40 -5.92 -18.39
CA PHE A 90 6.79 -6.21 -18.06
C PHE A 90 7.01 -7.72 -17.88
N LEU A 91 6.12 -8.40 -17.15
CA LEU A 91 6.17 -9.85 -16.98
C LEU A 91 5.91 -10.60 -18.28
N ASN A 92 4.90 -10.19 -19.07
CA ASN A 92 4.62 -10.80 -20.37
C ASN A 92 5.81 -10.72 -21.31
N LYS A 93 6.50 -9.57 -21.34
CA LYS A 93 7.75 -9.40 -22.09
C LYS A 93 8.83 -10.37 -21.60
N ALA A 94 9.02 -10.49 -20.28
CA ALA A 94 10.02 -11.39 -19.70
C ALA A 94 9.72 -12.88 -19.97
N PHE A 95 8.45 -13.23 -20.14
CA PHE A 95 7.99 -14.60 -20.45
C PHE A 95 7.72 -14.84 -21.95
N GLU A 96 8.11 -13.92 -22.83
CA GLU A 96 7.91 -14.02 -24.28
C GLU A 96 6.43 -14.23 -24.70
N ARG A 97 5.51 -13.62 -23.93
CA ARG A 97 4.06 -13.63 -24.19
C ARG A 97 3.63 -12.35 -24.91
N PRO A 98 2.46 -12.33 -25.57
CA PRO A 98 1.86 -11.09 -26.05
C PRO A 98 1.73 -10.07 -24.91
N LEU A 99 2.19 -8.83 -25.16
CA LEU A 99 2.35 -7.80 -24.12
C LEU A 99 1.07 -7.57 -23.30
N ASP A 100 -0.07 -7.45 -23.97
CA ASP A 100 -1.36 -7.14 -23.35
C ASP A 100 -2.18 -8.39 -22.95
N GLN A 101 -1.56 -9.58 -22.94
CA GLN A 101 -2.29 -10.84 -22.65
C GLN A 101 -2.96 -10.80 -21.27
N ASP A 102 -2.22 -10.38 -20.24
CA ASP A 102 -2.63 -10.44 -18.83
C ASP A 102 -3.05 -9.05 -18.30
N THR A 103 -3.47 -8.13 -19.19
CA THR A 103 -3.86 -6.75 -18.85
C THR A 103 -5.37 -6.58 -18.77
N ILE A 104 -5.83 -5.63 -17.94
CA ILE A 104 -7.23 -5.17 -17.91
C ILE A 104 -7.38 -4.02 -18.91
N LYS A 105 -8.16 -4.25 -19.97
CA LYS A 105 -8.31 -3.31 -21.09
C LYS A 105 -9.45 -2.32 -20.83
N LEU A 106 -9.08 -1.14 -20.30
CA LEU A 106 -9.96 0.02 -20.12
C LEU A 106 -9.26 1.29 -20.63
N GLU A 107 -10.04 2.28 -21.06
CA GLU A 107 -9.49 3.57 -21.48
C GLU A 107 -9.15 4.42 -20.26
N THR A 108 -7.86 4.74 -20.09
CA THR A 108 -7.32 5.48 -18.94
C THR A 108 -6.69 6.82 -19.32
N GLY A 109 -6.66 7.16 -20.62
CA GLY A 109 -5.95 8.34 -21.13
C GLY A 109 -4.44 8.13 -21.25
N GLU A 110 -3.70 9.24 -21.30
CA GLU A 110 -2.23 9.21 -21.34
C GLU A 110 -1.66 8.83 -19.97
N PHE A 111 -0.68 7.92 -19.96
CA PHE A 111 0.03 7.53 -18.74
C PHE A 111 1.41 8.20 -18.70
N ALA A 112 1.42 9.45 -18.25
CA ALA A 112 2.62 10.31 -18.23
C ALA A 112 3.77 9.71 -17.41
N GLU A 113 3.45 8.91 -16.39
CA GLU A 113 4.42 8.28 -15.50
C GLU A 113 4.98 6.95 -16.02
N GLY A 114 4.58 6.53 -17.24
CA GLY A 114 5.09 5.32 -17.90
C GLY A 114 6.61 5.17 -17.87
N PRO A 115 7.41 6.21 -18.20
CA PRO A 115 8.88 6.14 -18.12
C PRO A 115 9.40 5.88 -16.69
N ARG A 116 8.80 6.51 -15.67
CA ARG A 116 9.17 6.28 -14.26
C ARG A 116 8.81 4.88 -13.80
N LEU A 117 7.69 4.34 -14.27
CA LEU A 117 7.31 2.95 -14.04
C LEU A 117 8.32 1.98 -14.67
N GLU A 118 8.72 2.22 -15.92
CA GLU A 118 9.73 1.40 -16.59
C GLU A 118 11.07 1.45 -15.85
N GLU A 119 11.51 2.61 -15.39
CA GLU A 119 12.71 2.76 -14.56
C GLU A 119 12.61 1.92 -13.28
N ALA A 120 11.50 2.03 -12.55
CA ALA A 120 11.27 1.26 -11.33
C ALA A 120 11.30 -0.26 -11.59
N LEU A 121 10.67 -0.73 -12.66
CA LEU A 121 10.60 -2.16 -13.00
C LEU A 121 11.93 -2.75 -13.49
N ASN A 122 12.78 -1.92 -14.11
CA ASN A 122 14.10 -2.34 -14.58
C ASN A 122 15.18 -2.31 -13.49
N ALA A 123 14.84 -1.92 -12.26
CA ALA A 123 15.78 -1.96 -11.14
C ALA A 123 16.39 -3.39 -10.95
N PRO A 124 17.63 -3.49 -10.45
CA PRO A 124 18.43 -4.73 -10.55
C PRO A 124 17.89 -5.87 -9.67
N ASP A 125 17.27 -5.54 -8.54
CA ASP A 125 16.75 -6.52 -7.59
C ASP A 125 15.29 -6.24 -7.22
N LEU A 126 14.61 -7.27 -6.69
CA LEU A 126 13.19 -7.20 -6.38
C LEU A 126 12.85 -6.13 -5.34
N LEU A 127 13.69 -5.93 -4.32
CA LEU A 127 13.45 -4.95 -3.28
C LEU A 127 13.52 -3.52 -3.85
N SER A 128 14.51 -3.25 -4.70
CA SER A 128 14.62 -1.96 -5.38
C SER A 128 13.44 -1.70 -6.32
N ARG A 129 12.92 -2.73 -7.01
CA ARG A 129 11.70 -2.61 -7.84
C ARG A 129 10.49 -2.23 -7.00
N GLU A 130 10.22 -2.97 -5.92
CA GLU A 130 9.06 -2.70 -5.07
C GLU A 130 9.15 -1.33 -4.40
N ARG A 131 10.34 -0.92 -3.94
CA ARG A 131 10.56 0.45 -3.43
C ARG A 131 10.34 1.53 -4.49
N GLY A 132 10.79 1.30 -5.72
CA GLY A 132 10.55 2.21 -6.84
C GLY A 132 9.06 2.35 -7.17
N LEU A 133 8.32 1.24 -7.16
CA LEU A 133 6.87 1.22 -7.33
C LEU A 133 6.16 1.96 -6.20
N ASP A 134 6.59 1.78 -4.96
CA ASP A 134 6.00 2.47 -3.81
C ASP A 134 6.28 3.96 -3.81
N SER A 135 7.49 4.38 -4.17
CA SER A 135 7.79 5.79 -4.39
C SER A 135 6.93 6.39 -5.49
N LEU A 136 6.71 5.65 -6.58
CA LEU A 136 5.87 6.08 -7.69
C LEU A 136 4.40 6.27 -7.26
N MET A 137 3.85 5.30 -6.52
CA MET A 137 2.49 5.39 -5.97
C MET A 137 2.38 6.54 -4.96
N TRP A 138 3.37 6.68 -4.06
CA TRP A 138 3.42 7.73 -3.05
C TRP A 138 3.41 9.13 -3.68
N ASP A 139 4.27 9.36 -4.67
CA ASP A 139 4.35 10.64 -5.37
C ASP A 139 3.04 10.98 -6.07
N LYS A 140 2.38 10.00 -6.70
CA LYS A 140 1.09 10.24 -7.33
C LYS A 140 0.01 10.62 -6.32
N ILE A 141 -0.02 9.97 -5.15
CA ILE A 141 -0.97 10.31 -4.09
C ILE A 141 -0.75 11.77 -3.63
N LEU A 142 0.50 12.20 -3.47
CA LEU A 142 0.83 13.59 -3.13
C LEU A 142 0.43 14.57 -4.23
N GLU A 143 0.61 14.21 -5.50
CA GLU A 143 0.18 15.02 -6.64
C GLU A 143 -1.34 15.22 -6.65
N ILE A 144 -2.12 14.14 -6.55
CA ILE A 144 -3.59 14.19 -6.51
C ILE A 144 -4.07 15.07 -5.35
N THR A 145 -3.36 15.06 -4.23
CA THR A 145 -3.75 15.76 -2.99
C THR A 145 -3.02 17.08 -2.75
N THR A 146 -2.29 17.61 -3.73
CA THR A 146 -1.42 18.80 -3.54
C THR A 146 -2.17 20.03 -3.03
N PHE A 147 -3.43 20.20 -3.43
CA PHE A 147 -4.27 21.35 -3.05
C PHE A 147 -5.39 21.01 -2.06
N ASP A 148 -5.35 19.79 -1.50
CA ASP A 148 -6.34 19.32 -0.54
C ASP A 148 -5.77 19.46 0.87
N TYR A 149 -6.31 20.43 1.62
CA TYR A 149 -5.76 20.77 2.95
C TYR A 149 -6.62 20.23 4.09
N PHE A 150 -7.94 20.43 4.03
CA PHE A 150 -8.88 20.06 5.08
C PHE A 150 -10.17 19.48 4.52
N ASP A 151 -10.05 18.45 3.68
CA ASP A 151 -11.18 17.76 3.07
C ASP A 151 -11.00 16.24 3.09
N LEU A 152 -11.98 15.55 2.50
CA LEU A 152 -11.96 14.10 2.40
C LEU A 152 -10.80 13.58 1.53
N GLU A 153 -10.37 14.33 0.51
CA GLU A 153 -9.34 13.88 -0.42
C GLU A 153 -7.97 13.83 0.26
N ALA A 154 -7.68 14.80 1.14
CA ALA A 154 -6.52 14.77 2.02
C ALA A 154 -6.51 13.54 2.94
N ILE A 155 -7.69 13.16 3.47
CA ILE A 155 -7.85 11.96 4.30
C ILE A 155 -7.63 10.68 3.48
N LEU A 156 -8.21 10.57 2.28
CA LEU A 156 -8.00 9.42 1.40
C LEU A 156 -6.53 9.29 0.98
N GLY A 157 -5.86 10.40 0.67
CA GLY A 157 -4.43 10.42 0.38
C GLY A 157 -3.56 10.03 1.58
N PHE A 158 -3.98 10.36 2.81
CA PHE A 158 -3.33 9.84 4.00
C PHE A 158 -3.51 8.33 4.13
N ILE A 159 -4.74 7.82 4.01
CA ILE A 159 -5.03 6.38 4.10
C ILE A 159 -4.24 5.59 3.04
N ALA A 160 -4.18 6.07 1.80
CA ALA A 160 -3.43 5.42 0.73
C ALA A 160 -1.92 5.35 1.01
N ARG A 161 -1.33 6.43 1.51
CA ARG A 161 0.08 6.43 1.94
C ARG A 161 0.32 5.52 3.15
N LEU A 162 -0.59 5.52 4.11
CA LEU A 162 -0.53 4.63 5.27
C LEU A 162 -0.63 3.16 4.86
N HIS A 163 -1.41 2.83 3.84
CA HIS A 163 -1.51 1.47 3.29
C HIS A 163 -0.17 0.99 2.72
N ILE A 164 0.55 1.85 1.98
CA ILE A 164 1.91 1.55 1.49
C ILE A 164 2.83 1.18 2.65
N ILE A 165 2.82 1.98 3.72
CA ILE A 165 3.64 1.72 4.92
C ILE A 165 3.18 0.43 5.64
N GLY A 166 1.87 0.23 5.77
CA GLY A 166 1.26 -0.96 6.35
C GLY A 166 1.76 -2.26 5.74
N ARG A 167 1.91 -2.28 4.41
CA ARG A 167 2.41 -3.44 3.67
C ARG A 167 3.84 -3.81 4.06
N TRP A 168 4.73 -2.82 4.19
CA TRP A 168 6.11 -3.05 4.63
C TRP A 168 6.21 -3.44 6.10
N PHE A 169 5.41 -2.81 6.96
CA PHE A 169 5.41 -3.11 8.38
C PHE A 169 5.00 -4.57 8.67
N ALA A 170 3.99 -5.08 7.97
CA ALA A 170 3.57 -6.48 8.11
C ALA A 170 4.65 -7.47 7.63
N LEU A 171 5.40 -7.12 6.59
CA LEU A 171 6.55 -7.90 6.12
C LEU A 171 7.68 -7.89 7.16
N ASP A 172 8.02 -6.72 7.69
CA ASP A 172 9.05 -6.55 8.73
C ASP A 172 8.73 -7.33 10.01
N GLU A 173 7.47 -7.35 10.48
CA GLU A 173 7.08 -8.13 11.65
C GLU A 173 7.27 -9.63 11.40
N LYS A 174 6.84 -10.12 10.24
CA LYS A 174 6.99 -11.52 9.86
C LYS A 174 8.48 -11.89 9.77
N THR A 175 9.27 -11.10 9.07
CA THR A 175 10.73 -11.29 8.94
C THR A 175 11.43 -11.20 10.29
N GLY A 176 11.06 -10.24 11.14
CA GLY A 176 11.60 -10.08 12.49
C GLY A 176 11.28 -11.28 13.39
N ARG A 177 10.06 -11.83 13.30
CA ARG A 177 9.63 -13.03 14.02
C ARG A 177 10.39 -14.27 13.54
N GLU A 178 10.55 -14.44 12.23
CA GLU A 178 11.34 -15.55 11.65
C GLU A 178 12.81 -15.49 12.08
N MET A 179 13.43 -14.30 12.05
CA MET A 179 14.79 -14.07 12.53
C MET A 179 14.94 -14.35 14.04
N PHE A 180 13.98 -13.92 14.86
CA PHE A 180 13.97 -14.22 16.29
C PHE A 180 13.88 -15.73 16.56
N ILE A 181 12.99 -16.45 15.87
CA ILE A 181 12.87 -17.90 15.97
C ILE A 181 14.19 -18.57 15.59
N ARG A 182 14.84 -18.11 14.52
CA ARG A 182 16.15 -18.60 14.10
C ARG A 182 17.21 -18.39 15.17
N LEU A 183 17.32 -17.19 15.75
CA LEU A 183 18.26 -16.89 16.83
C LEU A 183 18.01 -17.77 18.07
N VAL A 184 16.74 -17.95 18.48
CA VAL A 184 16.38 -18.84 19.60
C VAL A 184 16.78 -20.29 19.32
N ASN A 185 16.57 -20.77 18.09
CA ASN A 185 16.96 -22.12 17.69
C ASN A 185 18.48 -22.28 17.64
N GLU A 186 19.22 -21.31 17.10
CA GLU A 186 20.69 -21.30 17.11
C GLU A 186 21.24 -21.32 18.55
N VAL A 187 20.64 -20.53 19.46
CA VAL A 187 20.99 -20.57 20.90
C VAL A 187 20.68 -21.93 21.51
N ARG A 188 19.50 -22.51 21.25
CA ARG A 188 19.12 -23.84 21.76
C ARG A 188 20.03 -24.97 21.24
N ASP A 189 20.47 -24.89 19.99
CA ASP A 189 21.41 -25.85 19.40
C ASP A 189 22.83 -25.70 19.97
N THR A 190 23.25 -24.48 20.34
CA THR A 190 24.51 -24.25 21.07
C THR A 190 24.45 -24.69 22.54
N PHE A 191 23.26 -24.87 23.13
CA PHE A 191 23.05 -25.40 24.49
C PHE A 191 23.11 -26.94 24.58
N LYS A 192 23.93 -27.60 23.76
CA LYS A 192 24.35 -29.00 24.02
C LYS A 192 25.51 -29.02 25.03
N GLY A 193 25.24 -28.73 26.29
CA GLY A 193 26.21 -29.04 27.34
C GLY A 193 26.13 -28.25 28.64
N VAL A 194 25.12 -28.51 29.46
CA VAL A 194 25.35 -28.76 30.90
C VAL A 194 24.35 -29.83 31.33
N LYS A 195 24.84 -31.06 31.60
CA LYS A 195 24.05 -32.03 32.35
C LYS A 195 23.97 -31.54 33.79
N TYR A 196 22.77 -31.17 34.23
CA TYR A 196 22.51 -30.89 35.63
C TYR A 196 22.49 -32.22 36.39
N GLU A 197 23.50 -32.46 37.22
CA GLU A 197 23.46 -33.52 38.23
C GLU A 197 23.01 -32.89 39.56
N PRO A 198 21.82 -33.24 40.10
CA PRO A 198 21.40 -32.76 41.41
C PRO A 198 22.31 -33.35 42.49
N ALA A 199 22.87 -32.50 43.34
CA ALA A 199 23.62 -32.93 44.52
C ALA A 199 22.71 -33.75 45.46
N LYS A 200 23.22 -34.90 45.91
CA LYS A 200 22.58 -35.76 46.91
C LYS A 200 22.52 -35.11 48.29
#